data_AF-A0A4S9S563-F1
#
_entry.id   AF-A0A4S9S563-F1
#
_cell.length_a   1.000
_cell.length_b   1.000
_cell.length_c   1.000
_cell.angle_alpha   90.00
_cell.angle_beta   90.00
_cell.angle_gamma   90.00
#
_symmetry.space_group_name_H-M   'P 1'
#
loop_
_entity.id
_entity.type
_entity.pdbx_description
1 polymer ?
#
loop_
_entity_poly.entity_id
_entity_poly.type
_entity_poly.pdbx_seq_one_letter_code
_entity_poly.pdbx_strand_id
1 'polypeptide(L)'
;MATEFIVLDHTRIPGFPDAPIHLDRAPIQIIDDDDFTEETDTSNLTIAVGITTVLFRWSPDALYAFLDIDAWFSFTWTVTIEDEMKIEIGRVENQITIGTLDKGGNKWTLMLTYNIEEDGPNRGAWVPNPRESMLGDDDLTDPAQIDTLGREFVRDLCLKERWFTGKKIKHQLYVEYAPMDIWGDGIAINPHWLYDSLNLSACTTCDESNRPLKRCGRCGTAAYCSPMHQKLDWPVHKSICTMDLEQRGQILRITQHGGLIGWDLSKTVGDHETKMSKNPNFVTPQSLRQVDTDHGDHVHTVRV
;
A
#
# COMPACT_ATOMS: atom_id res chain seq x y z
N MET A 1 -14.42 -25.28 5.90
CA MET A 1 -13.98 -24.71 7.19
C MET A 1 -14.20 -23.21 7.13
N ALA A 2 -14.47 -22.53 8.25
CA ALA A 2 -14.65 -21.07 8.22
C ALA A 2 -13.30 -20.37 7.98
N THR A 3 -13.33 -19.15 7.44
CA THR A 3 -12.10 -18.35 7.27
C THR A 3 -11.53 -18.00 8.64
N GLU A 4 -10.25 -18.34 8.85
CA GLU A 4 -9.48 -17.98 10.04
C GLU A 4 -8.65 -16.71 9.78
N PHE A 5 -8.34 -15.98 10.85
CA PHE A 5 -7.69 -14.67 10.75
C PHE A 5 -6.53 -14.55 11.73
N ILE A 6 -5.46 -13.91 11.26
CA ILE A 6 -4.30 -13.51 12.07
C ILE A 6 -4.44 -12.02 12.38
N VAL A 7 -4.42 -11.67 13.66
CA VAL A 7 -4.49 -10.27 14.11
C VAL A 7 -3.10 -9.64 14.07
N LEU A 8 -3.00 -8.45 13.47
CA LEU A 8 -1.75 -7.69 13.38
C LEU A 8 -1.69 -6.60 14.46
N ASP A 9 -1.75 -7.00 15.74
CA ASP A 9 -1.87 -6.09 16.90
C ASP A 9 -0.74 -5.05 17.02
N HIS A 10 0.42 -5.36 16.43
CA HIS A 10 1.62 -4.52 16.46
C HIS A 10 1.77 -3.61 15.23
N THR A 11 0.85 -3.65 14.27
CA THR A 11 0.90 -2.77 13.10
C THR A 11 0.70 -1.32 13.50
N ARG A 12 1.65 -0.47 13.12
CA ARG A 12 1.65 0.98 13.37
C ARG A 12 2.07 1.69 12.08
N ILE A 13 1.49 2.86 11.85
CA ILE A 13 1.96 3.73 10.76
C ILE A 13 3.35 4.25 11.17
N PRO A 14 4.37 4.19 10.29
CA PRO A 14 5.67 4.79 10.56
C PRO A 14 5.57 6.28 10.97
N GLY A 15 6.22 6.62 12.08
CA GLY A 15 6.08 7.92 12.76
C GLY A 15 5.01 7.98 13.85
N PHE A 16 4.23 6.90 14.06
CA PHE A 16 3.20 6.79 15.09
C PHE A 16 3.32 5.49 15.90
N PRO A 17 4.43 5.25 16.60
CA PRO A 17 4.74 3.96 17.24
C PRO A 17 3.71 3.55 18.31
N ASP A 18 3.09 4.52 18.98
CA ASP A 18 2.17 4.28 20.09
C ASP A 18 0.69 4.40 19.69
N ALA A 19 0.38 4.65 18.41
CA ALA A 19 -0.99 4.89 17.94
C ALA A 19 -1.58 3.64 17.30
N PRO A 20 -2.52 2.93 17.97
CA PRO A 20 -3.21 1.81 17.34
C PRO A 20 -4.11 2.31 16.20
N ILE A 21 -4.23 1.48 15.18
CA ILE A 21 -5.03 1.76 14.00
C ILE A 21 -6.02 0.61 13.76
N HIS A 22 -7.26 0.97 13.42
CA HIS A 22 -8.30 0.05 13.01
C HIS A 22 -8.58 0.25 11.52
N LEU A 23 -8.99 -0.80 10.83
CA LEU A 23 -9.48 -0.71 9.45
C LEU A 23 -10.93 -1.16 9.42
N ASP A 24 -11.79 -0.36 8.79
CA ASP A 24 -13.24 -0.57 8.82
C ASP A 24 -13.76 -0.79 10.26
N ARG A 25 -13.25 0.04 11.18
CA ARG A 25 -13.55 0.05 12.63
C ARG A 25 -13.15 -1.21 13.40
N ALA A 26 -12.46 -2.17 12.79
CA ALA A 26 -11.98 -3.39 13.43
C ALA A 26 -10.44 -3.40 13.55
N PRO A 27 -9.87 -4.17 14.50
CA PRO A 27 -8.44 -4.44 14.51
C PRO A 27 -7.95 -4.97 13.16
N ILE A 28 -6.74 -4.60 12.75
CA ILE A 28 -6.16 -5.04 11.49
C ILE A 28 -5.96 -6.56 11.53
N GLN A 29 -6.49 -7.23 10.52
CA GLN A 29 -6.46 -8.68 10.39
C GLN A 29 -6.11 -9.07 8.95
N ILE A 30 -5.43 -10.20 8.82
CA ILE A 30 -5.22 -10.89 7.54
C ILE A 30 -5.84 -12.28 7.62
N ILE A 31 -6.15 -12.87 6.47
CA ILE A 31 -6.53 -14.28 6.38
C ILE A 31 -5.33 -15.15 6.80
N ASP A 32 -5.60 -16.21 7.54
CA ASP A 32 -4.67 -17.33 7.64
C ASP A 32 -4.75 -18.15 6.34
N ASP A 33 -3.82 -17.91 5.43
CA ASP A 33 -3.82 -18.44 4.07
C ASP A 33 -3.21 -19.84 3.92
N ASP A 34 -2.71 -20.46 5.00
CA ASP A 34 -2.10 -21.80 4.94
C ASP A 34 -3.08 -22.88 4.43
N ASP A 35 -4.37 -22.75 4.77
CA ASP A 35 -5.46 -23.68 4.37
C ASP A 35 -6.62 -22.96 3.63
N PHE A 36 -6.39 -21.77 3.08
CA PHE A 36 -7.43 -21.01 2.39
C PHE A 36 -7.68 -21.54 0.97
N THR A 37 -8.84 -22.18 0.75
CA THR A 37 -9.17 -22.88 -0.50
C THR A 37 -10.54 -22.49 -1.03
N GLU A 38 -10.90 -22.96 -2.24
CA GLU A 38 -12.21 -22.71 -2.84
C GLU A 38 -13.38 -23.21 -1.98
N GLU A 39 -13.14 -24.16 -1.07
CA GLU A 39 -14.14 -24.74 -0.15
C GLU A 39 -14.23 -23.98 1.19
N THR A 40 -13.36 -22.99 1.42
CA THR A 40 -13.39 -22.18 2.64
C THR A 40 -14.66 -21.31 2.66
N ASP A 41 -15.36 -21.33 3.79
CA ASP A 41 -16.52 -20.46 4.03
C ASP A 41 -16.03 -19.04 4.33
N THR A 42 -16.36 -18.13 3.42
CA THR A 42 -15.96 -16.72 3.45
C THR A 42 -17.10 -15.80 3.88
N SER A 43 -18.15 -16.31 4.52
CA SER A 43 -19.27 -15.50 5.01
C SER A 43 -18.83 -14.42 6.01
N ASN A 44 -17.75 -14.67 6.75
CA ASN A 44 -17.11 -13.75 7.69
C ASN A 44 -15.99 -12.90 7.07
N LEU A 45 -15.64 -13.09 5.79
CA LEU A 45 -14.61 -12.29 5.12
C LEU A 45 -15.15 -10.90 4.77
N THR A 46 -14.43 -9.86 5.19
CA THR A 46 -14.70 -8.47 4.82
C THR A 46 -13.72 -8.00 3.74
N ILE A 47 -14.11 -6.95 3.01
CA ILE A 47 -13.26 -6.33 2.00
C ILE A 47 -11.97 -5.78 2.63
N ALA A 48 -12.06 -5.15 3.80
CA ALA A 48 -10.93 -4.60 4.54
C ALA A 48 -9.87 -5.68 4.89
N VAL A 49 -10.31 -6.86 5.36
CA VAL A 49 -9.40 -7.98 5.67
C VAL A 49 -8.76 -8.53 4.40
N GLY A 50 -9.53 -8.68 3.32
CA GLY A 50 -8.99 -9.16 2.05
C GLY A 50 -7.94 -8.21 1.43
N ILE A 51 -8.21 -6.90 1.42
CA ILE A 51 -7.23 -5.88 0.98
C ILE A 51 -5.99 -5.90 1.85
N THR A 52 -6.17 -5.96 3.18
CA THR A 52 -5.06 -6.00 4.13
C THR A 52 -4.19 -7.25 3.89
N THR A 53 -4.80 -8.40 3.66
CA THR A 53 -4.10 -9.65 3.34
C THR A 53 -3.22 -9.47 2.10
N VAL A 54 -3.78 -8.96 0.99
CA VAL A 54 -3.05 -8.77 -0.26
C VAL A 54 -1.89 -7.79 -0.09
N LEU A 55 -2.14 -6.62 0.49
CA LEU A 55 -1.11 -5.59 0.65
C LEU A 55 -0.01 -6.04 1.62
N PHE A 56 -0.38 -6.60 2.77
CA PHE A 56 0.57 -7.07 3.78
C PHE A 56 1.45 -8.22 3.27
N ARG A 57 0.84 -9.22 2.62
CA ARG A 57 1.57 -10.36 2.04
C ARG A 57 2.47 -9.92 0.88
N TRP A 58 2.09 -8.88 0.14
CA TRP A 58 2.94 -8.30 -0.91
C TRP A 58 4.11 -7.50 -0.31
N SER A 59 3.82 -6.53 0.56
CA SER A 59 4.79 -5.73 1.30
C SER A 59 4.10 -5.00 2.47
N PRO A 60 4.56 -5.19 3.72
CA PRO A 60 4.03 -4.45 4.87
C PRO A 60 4.05 -2.92 4.68
N ASP A 61 5.07 -2.36 4.03
CA ASP A 61 5.17 -0.92 3.76
C ASP A 61 4.06 -0.43 2.81
N ALA A 62 3.58 -1.28 1.90
CA ALA A 62 2.43 -0.96 1.06
C ALA A 62 1.13 -0.88 1.87
N LEU A 63 0.94 -1.77 2.85
CA LEU A 63 -0.18 -1.66 3.79
C LEU A 63 -0.07 -0.36 4.60
N TYR A 64 1.12 -0.02 5.11
CA TYR A 64 1.31 1.22 5.87
C TYR A 64 0.95 2.45 5.03
N ALA A 65 1.38 2.50 3.77
CA ALA A 65 1.05 3.60 2.89
C ALA A 65 -0.43 3.66 2.49
N PHE A 66 -1.11 2.53 2.37
CA PHE A 66 -2.56 2.50 2.20
C PHE A 66 -3.29 3.10 3.42
N LEU A 67 -2.78 2.83 4.63
CA LEU A 67 -3.36 3.32 5.88
C LEU A 67 -3.01 4.79 6.20
N ASP A 68 -1.90 5.29 5.67
CA ASP A 68 -1.30 6.59 6.01
C ASP A 68 -1.87 7.74 5.17
N ILE A 69 -3.14 8.07 5.45
CA ILE A 69 -3.92 9.12 4.76
C ILE A 69 -3.30 10.52 4.93
N ASP A 70 -2.58 10.76 6.01
CA ASP A 70 -1.93 12.06 6.25
C ASP A 70 -0.70 12.25 5.35
N ALA A 71 0.01 11.18 5.01
CA ALA A 71 1.19 11.24 4.15
C ALA A 71 0.87 11.22 2.66
N TRP A 72 -0.04 10.32 2.27
CA TRP A 72 -0.29 10.01 0.88
C TRP A 72 -1.69 10.49 0.53
N PHE A 73 -1.78 11.47 -0.36
CA PHE A 73 -3.05 11.91 -0.93
C PHE A 73 -3.69 10.77 -1.71
N SER A 74 -2.91 10.12 -2.59
CA SER A 74 -3.31 8.91 -3.31
C SER A 74 -2.33 7.76 -3.06
N PHE A 75 -2.86 6.55 -3.12
CA PHE A 75 -2.15 5.28 -3.12
C PHE A 75 -2.80 4.40 -4.17
N THR A 76 -2.00 3.80 -5.06
CA THR A 76 -2.51 2.87 -6.07
C THR A 76 -1.58 1.69 -6.23
N TRP A 77 -2.01 0.54 -5.72
CA TRP A 77 -1.38 -0.75 -6.01
C TRP A 77 -2.06 -1.40 -7.21
N THR A 78 -1.25 -1.95 -8.11
CA THR A 78 -1.75 -2.68 -9.27
C THR A 78 -0.97 -3.96 -9.49
N VAL A 79 -1.67 -4.99 -9.96
CA VAL A 79 -1.04 -6.18 -10.53
C VAL A 79 -1.54 -6.40 -11.95
N THR A 80 -0.60 -6.33 -12.89
CA THR A 80 -0.86 -6.60 -14.31
C THR A 80 -0.59 -8.06 -14.59
N ILE A 81 -1.58 -8.76 -15.14
CA ILE A 81 -1.47 -10.12 -15.65
C ILE A 81 -1.47 -10.01 -17.17
N GLU A 82 -0.29 -10.18 -17.77
CA GLU A 82 -0.03 -9.97 -19.20
C GLU A 82 -1.02 -10.74 -20.08
N ASP A 83 -1.58 -10.03 -21.06
CA ASP A 83 -2.61 -10.51 -22.00
C ASP A 83 -3.99 -10.83 -21.40
N GLU A 84 -4.19 -10.68 -20.09
CA GLU A 84 -5.44 -11.03 -19.40
C GLU A 84 -6.16 -9.79 -18.86
N MET A 85 -5.65 -9.20 -17.79
CA MET A 85 -6.30 -8.10 -17.07
C MET A 85 -5.31 -7.35 -16.16
N LYS A 86 -5.74 -6.19 -15.68
CA LYS A 86 -5.06 -5.46 -14.60
C LYS A 86 -5.99 -5.39 -13.40
N ILE A 87 -5.46 -5.68 -12.22
CA ILE A 87 -6.18 -5.56 -10.94
C ILE A 87 -5.67 -4.31 -10.25
N GLU A 88 -6.56 -3.59 -9.58
CA GLU A 88 -6.22 -2.36 -8.87
C GLU A 88 -6.82 -2.33 -7.46
N ILE A 89 -6.01 -1.87 -6.51
CA ILE A 89 -6.42 -1.43 -5.17
C ILE A 89 -5.92 0.01 -5.03
N GLY A 90 -6.85 0.95 -5.09
CA GLY A 90 -6.60 2.38 -5.01
C GLY A 90 -7.25 2.99 -3.76
N ARG A 91 -6.67 4.09 -3.30
CA ARG A 91 -7.26 4.99 -2.32
C ARG A 91 -6.85 6.42 -2.65
N VAL A 92 -7.83 7.31 -2.75
CA VAL A 92 -7.65 8.76 -2.87
C VAL A 92 -8.39 9.40 -1.71
N GLU A 93 -7.65 10.10 -0.84
CA GLU A 93 -8.14 10.61 0.45
C GLU A 93 -8.95 9.55 1.24
N ASN A 94 -10.23 9.79 1.45
CA ASN A 94 -11.16 8.93 2.15
C ASN A 94 -11.98 8.02 1.21
N GLN A 95 -11.62 7.90 -0.05
CA GLN A 95 -12.28 7.01 -1.00
C GLN A 95 -11.36 5.87 -1.42
N ILE A 96 -11.88 4.65 -1.38
CA ILE A 96 -11.21 3.43 -1.80
C ILE A 96 -11.87 2.96 -3.10
N THR A 97 -11.05 2.60 -4.08
CA THR A 97 -11.51 2.05 -5.35
C THR A 97 -10.78 0.74 -5.60
N ILE A 98 -11.53 -0.34 -5.80
CA ILE A 98 -10.96 -1.65 -6.12
C ILE A 98 -11.61 -2.21 -7.38
N GLY A 99 -10.89 -3.08 -8.07
CA GLY A 99 -11.50 -3.88 -9.11
C GLY A 99 -10.54 -4.34 -10.20
N THR A 100 -11.10 -4.51 -11.39
CA THR A 100 -10.40 -5.02 -12.56
C THR A 100 -10.55 -4.08 -13.73
N LEU A 101 -9.47 -3.95 -14.50
CA LEU A 101 -9.42 -3.31 -15.79
C LEU A 101 -9.14 -4.37 -16.86
N ASP A 102 -9.52 -4.04 -18.09
CA ASP A 102 -9.26 -4.84 -19.26
C ASP A 102 -7.76 -5.12 -19.48
N LYS A 103 -7.44 -6.00 -20.43
CA LYS A 103 -6.05 -6.32 -20.82
C LYS A 103 -5.19 -5.08 -21.17
N GLY A 104 -5.84 -4.01 -21.62
CA GLY A 104 -5.18 -2.74 -21.94
C GLY A 104 -4.87 -1.90 -20.72
N GLY A 105 -5.51 -2.18 -19.57
CA GLY A 105 -5.43 -1.36 -18.37
C GLY A 105 -6.09 0.02 -18.54
N ASN A 106 -7.00 0.17 -19.50
CA ASN A 106 -7.57 1.47 -19.89
C ASN A 106 -9.06 1.57 -19.61
N LYS A 107 -9.76 0.43 -19.46
CA LYS A 107 -11.19 0.40 -19.19
C LYS A 107 -11.49 -0.49 -17.99
N TRP A 108 -12.20 0.05 -17.00
CA TRP A 108 -12.73 -0.72 -15.89
C TRP A 108 -13.72 -1.79 -16.40
N THR A 109 -13.52 -3.03 -15.98
CA THR A 109 -14.46 -4.13 -16.16
C THR A 109 -15.27 -4.39 -14.89
N LEU A 110 -14.70 -4.05 -13.74
CA LEU A 110 -15.36 -3.99 -12.43
C LEU A 110 -14.71 -2.85 -11.65
N MET A 111 -15.47 -1.91 -11.13
CA MET A 111 -15.00 -0.85 -10.25
C MET A 111 -15.94 -0.77 -9.06
N LEU A 112 -15.43 -1.01 -7.86
CA LEU A 112 -16.18 -0.96 -6.62
C LEU A 112 -15.56 0.11 -5.74
N THR A 113 -16.39 1.06 -5.33
CA THR A 113 -15.93 2.24 -4.60
C THR A 113 -16.55 2.25 -3.22
N TYR A 114 -15.76 2.63 -2.21
CA TYR A 114 -16.18 2.76 -0.82
C TYR A 114 -15.68 4.10 -0.27
N ASN A 115 -16.51 4.80 0.49
CA ASN A 115 -16.09 5.98 1.23
C ASN A 115 -15.77 5.57 2.68
N ILE A 116 -14.75 6.18 3.26
CA ILE A 116 -14.40 6.06 4.66
C ILE A 116 -15.10 7.19 5.41
N GLU A 117 -15.96 6.83 6.36
CA GLU A 117 -16.62 7.81 7.23
C GLU A 117 -15.58 8.57 8.05
N GLU A 118 -15.54 9.89 7.92
CA GLU A 118 -14.50 10.71 8.56
C GLU A 118 -14.81 11.03 10.03
N ASP A 119 -16.09 11.12 10.37
CA ASP A 119 -16.57 11.67 11.63
C ASP A 119 -17.77 10.90 12.21
N GLY A 120 -18.12 11.24 13.45
CA GLY A 120 -19.31 10.73 14.11
C GLY A 120 -19.20 9.28 14.59
N PRO A 121 -20.33 8.62 14.90
CA PRO A 121 -20.34 7.30 15.52
C PRO A 121 -19.86 6.17 14.60
N ASN A 122 -19.78 6.45 13.29
CA ASN A 122 -19.32 5.51 12.26
C ASN A 122 -17.93 5.84 11.72
N ARG A 123 -17.21 6.80 12.30
CA ARG A 123 -15.85 7.15 11.89
C ARG A 123 -14.99 5.91 11.65
N GLY A 124 -14.34 5.86 10.49
CA GLY A 124 -13.50 4.76 10.01
C GLY A 124 -14.27 3.64 9.29
N ALA A 125 -15.61 3.68 9.23
CA ALA A 125 -16.40 2.67 8.51
C ALA A 125 -16.24 2.82 7.00
N TRP A 126 -16.19 1.69 6.30
CA TRP A 126 -16.20 1.65 4.84
C TRP A 126 -17.64 1.50 4.35
N VAL A 127 -18.11 2.49 3.62
CA VAL A 127 -19.49 2.56 3.12
C VAL A 127 -19.48 2.41 1.61
N PRO A 128 -20.15 1.40 1.03
CA PRO A 128 -20.26 1.27 -0.42
C PRO A 128 -20.77 2.57 -1.06
N ASN A 129 -20.17 2.96 -2.18
CA ASN A 129 -20.49 4.18 -2.92
C ASN A 129 -21.10 3.84 -4.29
N PRO A 130 -22.43 3.82 -4.42
CA PRO A 130 -23.10 3.47 -5.68
C PRO A 130 -23.01 4.54 -6.78
N ARG A 131 -22.48 5.73 -6.48
CA ARG A 131 -22.32 6.79 -7.49
C ARG A 131 -21.07 6.59 -8.35
N GLU A 132 -20.11 5.84 -7.84
CA GLU A 132 -18.77 5.64 -8.42
C GLU A 132 -18.48 4.15 -8.63
N SER A 133 -19.49 3.28 -8.51
CA SER A 133 -19.31 1.83 -8.67
C SER A 133 -19.97 1.38 -9.97
N MET A 134 -19.31 0.49 -10.71
CA MET A 134 -19.78 -0.01 -12.01
C MET A 134 -19.32 -1.44 -12.28
N LEU A 135 -20.07 -2.13 -13.13
CA LEU A 135 -19.76 -3.44 -13.69
C LEU A 135 -19.90 -3.37 -15.21
N GLY A 136 -18.80 -3.53 -15.94
CA GLY A 136 -18.78 -3.37 -17.38
C GLY A 136 -19.08 -1.93 -17.79
N ASP A 137 -20.26 -1.69 -18.38
CA ASP A 137 -20.73 -0.35 -18.76
C ASP A 137 -21.95 0.10 -17.92
N ASP A 138 -22.34 -0.70 -16.91
CA ASP A 138 -23.52 -0.48 -16.09
C ASP A 138 -23.15 0.03 -14.69
N ASP A 139 -23.84 1.08 -14.22
CA ASP A 139 -23.67 1.61 -12.86
C ASP A 139 -24.26 0.63 -11.82
N LEU A 140 -23.50 0.37 -10.75
CA LEU A 140 -23.97 -0.41 -9.61
C LEU A 140 -24.63 0.52 -8.59
N THR A 141 -25.97 0.51 -8.56
CA THR A 141 -26.74 1.42 -7.71
C THR A 141 -27.15 0.84 -6.34
N ASP A 142 -26.99 -0.47 -6.13
CA ASP A 142 -27.31 -1.15 -4.87
C ASP A 142 -26.06 -1.37 -4.00
N PRO A 143 -25.97 -0.71 -2.81
CA PRO A 143 -24.88 -0.93 -1.85
C PRO A 143 -24.64 -2.39 -1.47
N ALA A 144 -25.70 -3.21 -1.34
CA ALA A 144 -25.56 -4.61 -0.94
C ALA A 144 -24.92 -5.46 -2.06
N GLN A 145 -25.22 -5.13 -3.31
CA GLN A 145 -24.58 -5.75 -4.47
C GLN A 145 -23.11 -5.38 -4.55
N ILE A 146 -22.76 -4.12 -4.29
CA ILE A 146 -21.35 -3.65 -4.24
C ILE A 146 -20.58 -4.40 -3.16
N ASP A 147 -21.14 -4.52 -1.94
CA ASP A 147 -20.50 -5.28 -0.85
C ASP A 147 -20.30 -6.75 -1.23
N THR A 148 -21.31 -7.39 -1.85
CA THR A 148 -21.23 -8.79 -2.29
C THR A 148 -20.12 -8.99 -3.31
N LEU A 149 -20.09 -8.17 -4.37
CA LEU A 149 -19.05 -8.22 -5.40
C LEU A 149 -17.67 -7.90 -4.83
N GLY A 150 -17.58 -7.00 -3.84
CA GLY A 150 -16.34 -6.66 -3.17
C GLY A 150 -15.77 -7.83 -2.39
N ARG A 151 -16.60 -8.57 -1.65
CA ARG A 151 -16.20 -9.79 -0.94
C ARG A 151 -15.76 -10.88 -1.90
N GLU A 152 -16.49 -11.08 -3.00
CA GLU A 152 -16.11 -12.03 -4.05
C GLU A 152 -14.77 -11.67 -4.70
N PHE A 153 -14.57 -10.38 -4.99
CA PHE A 153 -13.33 -9.86 -5.54
C PHE A 153 -12.14 -10.13 -4.61
N VAL A 154 -12.20 -9.72 -3.34
CA VAL A 154 -11.06 -9.94 -2.43
C VAL A 154 -10.83 -11.42 -2.11
N ARG A 155 -11.91 -12.24 -2.09
CA ARG A 155 -11.79 -13.69 -1.98
C ARG A 155 -10.98 -14.25 -3.15
N ASP A 156 -11.28 -13.85 -4.38
CA ASP A 156 -10.55 -14.30 -5.57
C ASP A 156 -9.08 -13.87 -5.54
N LEU A 157 -8.79 -12.66 -5.05
CA LEU A 157 -7.42 -12.20 -4.86
C LEU A 157 -6.64 -13.10 -3.89
N CYS A 158 -7.27 -13.49 -2.78
CA CYS A 158 -6.65 -14.33 -1.76
C CYS A 158 -6.50 -15.78 -2.22
N LEU A 159 -7.52 -16.36 -2.85
CA LEU A 159 -7.47 -17.72 -3.41
C LEU A 159 -6.38 -17.88 -4.46
N LYS A 160 -6.16 -16.85 -5.28
CA LYS A 160 -5.14 -16.85 -6.35
C LYS A 160 -3.80 -16.26 -5.89
N GLU A 161 -3.66 -15.99 -4.59
CA GLU A 161 -2.46 -15.43 -3.96
C GLU A 161 -1.89 -14.25 -4.76
N ARG A 162 -2.74 -13.26 -5.08
CA ARG A 162 -2.40 -12.15 -6.00
C ARG A 162 -1.34 -11.19 -5.45
N TRP A 163 -0.65 -11.52 -4.37
CA TRP A 163 0.59 -10.89 -3.89
C TRP A 163 1.86 -11.53 -4.47
N PHE A 164 1.79 -12.76 -4.99
CA PHE A 164 2.94 -13.38 -5.65
C PHE A 164 3.16 -12.85 -7.07
N THR A 165 4.36 -13.10 -7.61
CA THR A 165 4.70 -12.73 -8.99
C THR A 165 5.15 -13.94 -9.80
N GLY A 166 5.10 -13.79 -11.12
CA GLY A 166 5.50 -14.80 -12.10
C GLY A 166 6.11 -14.15 -13.34
N LYS A 167 6.30 -14.89 -14.43
CA LYS A 167 6.86 -14.32 -15.67
C LYS A 167 5.96 -13.19 -16.22
N LYS A 168 4.67 -13.48 -16.33
CA LYS A 168 3.62 -12.62 -16.89
C LYS A 168 2.88 -11.72 -15.88
N ILE A 169 3.33 -11.71 -14.63
CA ILE A 169 2.67 -10.95 -13.56
C ILE A 169 3.61 -9.84 -13.11
N LYS A 170 3.14 -8.59 -13.07
CA LYS A 170 3.94 -7.45 -12.63
C LYS A 170 3.15 -6.58 -11.68
N HIS A 171 3.72 -6.34 -10.51
CA HIS A 171 3.20 -5.41 -9.50
C HIS A 171 3.73 -4.01 -9.73
N GLN A 172 2.94 -2.99 -9.45
CA GLN A 172 3.38 -1.59 -9.42
C GLN A 172 2.66 -0.86 -8.30
N LEU A 173 3.37 0.07 -7.66
CA LEU A 173 2.81 0.97 -6.66
C LEU A 173 3.07 2.41 -7.10
N TYR A 174 2.03 3.23 -6.96
CA TYR A 174 2.05 4.66 -7.18
C TYR A 174 1.55 5.37 -5.92
N VAL A 175 2.18 6.49 -5.58
CA VAL A 175 1.72 7.38 -4.49
C VAL A 175 1.83 8.84 -4.92
N GLU A 176 0.98 9.69 -4.34
CA GLU A 176 1.02 11.14 -4.50
C GLU A 176 0.92 11.83 -3.15
N TYR A 177 1.56 12.99 -2.99
CA TYR A 177 1.42 13.81 -1.78
C TYR A 177 0.24 14.77 -1.82
N ALA A 178 -0.21 15.14 -3.02
CA ALA A 178 -1.21 16.17 -3.23
C ALA A 178 -1.86 16.02 -4.62
N PRO A 179 -3.09 16.53 -4.80
CA PRO A 179 -3.73 16.53 -6.10
C PRO A 179 -2.92 17.37 -7.11
N MET A 180 -2.72 16.82 -8.32
CA MET A 180 -1.88 17.40 -9.39
C MET A 180 -0.42 17.59 -8.98
N ASP A 181 0.24 16.52 -8.56
CA ASP A 181 1.68 16.54 -8.37
C ASP A 181 2.42 16.70 -9.72
N ILE A 182 3.66 17.17 -9.69
CA ILE A 182 4.51 17.40 -10.88
C ILE A 182 4.78 16.12 -11.71
N TRP A 183 4.37 14.96 -11.21
CA TRP A 183 4.59 13.64 -11.81
C TRP A 183 3.40 13.07 -12.60
N GLY A 184 2.29 13.80 -12.74
CA GLY A 184 1.12 13.31 -13.48
C GLY A 184 0.39 12.23 -12.68
N ASP A 185 0.39 10.97 -13.16
CA ASP A 185 -0.36 9.82 -12.60
C ASP A 185 0.33 9.18 -11.34
N GLY A 186 1.01 9.99 -10.54
CA GLY A 186 1.71 9.57 -9.32
C GLY A 186 3.14 9.05 -9.49
N ILE A 187 3.85 8.91 -8.36
CA ILE A 187 5.24 8.46 -8.31
C ILE A 187 5.29 6.93 -8.25
N ALA A 188 5.76 6.29 -9.32
CA ALA A 188 6.03 4.85 -9.33
C ALA A 188 7.18 4.52 -8.35
N ILE A 189 6.90 3.77 -7.29
CA ILE A 189 7.83 3.61 -6.17
C ILE A 189 7.96 2.14 -5.73
N ASN A 190 9.12 1.80 -5.15
CA ASN A 190 9.26 0.56 -4.38
C ASN A 190 8.78 0.81 -2.95
N PRO A 191 7.83 0.02 -2.40
CA PRO A 191 7.33 0.18 -1.03
C PRO A 191 8.42 0.34 0.04
N HIS A 192 9.54 -0.40 -0.08
CA HIS A 192 10.68 -0.33 0.84
C HIS A 192 11.34 1.05 0.92
N TRP A 193 11.03 1.96 0.00
CA TRP A 193 11.59 3.31 -0.06
C TRP A 193 10.60 4.39 0.34
N LEU A 194 9.41 4.02 0.81
CA LEU A 194 8.39 4.97 1.24
C LEU A 194 8.81 5.65 2.55
N TYR A 195 9.24 4.86 3.53
CA TYR A 195 9.52 5.34 4.88
C TYR A 195 11.01 5.30 5.27
N ASP A 196 11.81 4.59 4.48
CA ASP A 196 13.24 4.43 4.69
C ASP A 196 14.03 4.72 3.42
N SER A 197 15.27 5.18 3.58
CA SER A 197 16.17 5.32 2.45
C SER A 197 16.79 3.97 2.05
N LEU A 198 17.32 3.90 0.82
CA LEU A 198 18.00 2.70 0.36
C LEU A 198 19.15 2.30 1.31
N ASN A 199 18.97 1.18 2.02
CA ASN A 199 20.00 0.62 2.89
C ASN A 199 20.62 -0.65 2.29
N LEU A 200 21.84 -0.53 1.76
CA LEU A 200 22.61 -1.67 1.23
C LEU A 200 23.47 -2.38 2.27
N SER A 201 23.41 -1.95 3.54
CA SER A 201 24.12 -2.57 4.67
C SER A 201 23.27 -3.57 5.45
N ALA A 202 21.98 -3.66 5.13
CA ALA A 202 21.03 -4.62 5.70
C ALA A 202 20.35 -5.44 4.58
N CYS A 203 19.82 -6.60 4.95
CA CYS A 203 19.05 -7.42 4.03
C CYS A 203 17.66 -6.80 3.78
N THR A 204 17.30 -6.48 2.55
CA THR A 204 16.00 -5.87 2.17
C THR A 204 14.76 -6.67 2.58
N THR A 205 14.90 -7.94 2.93
CA THR A 205 13.78 -8.83 3.30
C THR A 205 13.65 -9.07 4.81
N CYS A 206 14.73 -8.92 5.58
CA CYS A 206 14.74 -9.29 7.00
C CYS A 206 15.49 -8.28 7.89
N ASP A 207 15.97 -7.19 7.32
CA ASP A 207 16.68 -6.06 7.95
C ASP A 207 17.94 -6.40 8.75
N GLU A 208 18.39 -7.65 8.73
CA GLU A 208 19.64 -8.06 9.36
C GLU A 208 20.87 -7.56 8.59
N SER A 209 21.82 -6.97 9.31
CA SER A 209 23.11 -6.47 8.79
C SER A 209 24.33 -7.31 9.22
N ASN A 210 24.12 -8.34 10.03
CA ASN A 210 25.17 -9.18 10.62
C ASN A 210 25.69 -10.30 9.69
N ARG A 211 25.17 -10.42 8.46
CA ARG A 211 25.53 -11.46 7.49
C ARG A 211 26.16 -10.86 6.23
N PRO A 212 27.01 -11.60 5.50
CA PRO A 212 27.47 -11.18 4.19
C PRO A 212 26.29 -10.99 3.22
N LEU A 213 26.16 -9.79 2.67
CA LEU A 213 25.08 -9.43 1.75
C LEU A 213 25.54 -9.47 0.30
N LYS A 214 24.65 -9.91 -0.59
CA LYS A 214 24.83 -9.83 -2.04
C LYS A 214 23.84 -8.82 -2.61
N ARG A 215 24.35 -7.87 -3.37
CA ARG A 215 23.52 -6.89 -4.07
C ARG A 215 22.82 -7.54 -5.26
N CYS A 216 21.65 -7.03 -5.61
CA CYS A 216 20.97 -7.42 -6.86
C CYS A 216 21.89 -7.15 -8.05
N GLY A 217 22.26 -8.21 -8.78
CA GLY A 217 23.22 -8.12 -9.88
C GLY A 217 22.76 -7.29 -11.08
N ARG A 218 21.45 -7.01 -11.20
CA ARG A 218 20.89 -6.22 -12.31
C ARG A 218 20.84 -4.73 -12.01
N CYS A 219 20.27 -4.34 -10.88
CA CYS A 219 20.02 -2.93 -10.56
C CYS A 219 20.93 -2.36 -9.47
N GLY A 220 21.49 -3.21 -8.60
CA GLY A 220 22.31 -2.80 -7.46
C GLY A 220 21.56 -2.12 -6.30
N THR A 221 20.23 -1.98 -6.38
CA THR A 221 19.40 -1.20 -5.43
C THR A 221 18.69 -2.05 -4.38
N ALA A 222 19.20 -3.24 -4.09
CA ALA A 222 18.74 -4.11 -3.01
C ALA A 222 19.88 -5.04 -2.60
N ALA A 223 19.88 -5.50 -1.35
CA ALA A 223 20.91 -6.37 -0.79
C ALA A 223 20.26 -7.52 -0.02
N TYR A 224 20.77 -8.74 -0.18
CA TYR A 224 20.18 -9.94 0.41
C TYR A 224 21.22 -10.82 1.07
N CYS A 225 20.88 -11.40 2.22
CA CYS A 225 21.74 -12.38 2.89
C CYS A 225 21.67 -13.78 2.24
N SER A 226 20.64 -14.05 1.43
CA SER A 226 20.46 -15.33 0.74
C SER A 226 19.67 -15.21 -0.58
N PRO A 227 19.83 -16.17 -1.51
CA PRO A 227 18.97 -16.25 -2.71
C PRO A 227 17.49 -16.42 -2.39
N MET A 228 17.17 -17.00 -1.24
CA MET A 228 15.78 -17.16 -0.78
C MET A 228 15.14 -15.80 -0.49
N HIS A 229 15.84 -14.92 0.24
CA HIS A 229 15.35 -13.56 0.53
C HIS A 229 15.19 -12.74 -0.75
N GLN A 230 16.13 -12.85 -1.70
CA GLN A 230 15.98 -12.24 -3.02
C GLN A 230 14.72 -12.74 -3.76
N LYS A 231 14.38 -14.03 -3.65
CA LYS A 231 13.18 -14.61 -4.28
C LYS A 231 11.90 -14.11 -3.59
N LEU A 232 11.90 -14.01 -2.26
CA LEU A 232 10.77 -13.52 -1.47
C LEU A 232 10.47 -12.05 -1.76
N ASP A 233 11.50 -11.22 -1.93
CA ASP A 233 11.37 -9.80 -2.27
C ASP A 233 11.04 -9.54 -3.76
N TRP A 234 11.20 -10.55 -4.62
CA TRP A 234 11.03 -10.38 -6.06
C TRP A 234 9.66 -9.81 -6.49
N PRO A 235 8.51 -10.19 -5.90
CA PRO A 235 7.22 -9.56 -6.22
C PRO A 235 7.20 -8.04 -6.05
N VAL A 236 7.96 -7.51 -5.10
CA VAL A 236 8.08 -6.09 -4.81
C VAL A 236 9.17 -5.45 -5.69
N HIS A 237 10.35 -6.07 -5.70
CA HIS A 237 11.54 -5.54 -6.36
C HIS A 237 11.50 -5.59 -7.89
N LYS A 238 10.72 -6.50 -8.49
CA LYS A 238 10.70 -6.72 -9.95
C LYS A 238 10.42 -5.44 -10.73
N SER A 239 9.47 -4.62 -10.28
CA SER A 239 9.05 -3.39 -10.96
C SER A 239 10.22 -2.41 -11.10
N ILE A 240 10.89 -2.10 -10.00
CA ILE A 240 12.00 -1.15 -9.94
C ILE A 240 13.28 -1.71 -10.57
N CYS A 241 13.49 -3.02 -10.48
CA CYS A 241 14.63 -3.70 -11.11
C CYS A 241 14.58 -3.62 -12.64
N THR A 242 13.36 -3.61 -13.20
CA THR A 242 13.09 -3.50 -14.64
C THR A 242 12.89 -2.07 -15.15
N MET A 243 12.78 -1.09 -14.23
CA MET A 243 12.64 0.32 -14.57
C MET A 243 13.89 0.86 -15.28
N ASP A 244 13.73 1.90 -16.09
CA ASP A 244 14.85 2.60 -16.71
C ASP A 244 15.82 3.21 -15.68
N LEU A 245 17.09 3.38 -16.07
CA LEU A 245 18.14 3.91 -15.20
C LEU A 245 17.87 5.35 -14.77
N GLU A 246 17.34 6.20 -15.66
CA GLU A 246 17.07 7.59 -15.37
C GLU A 246 15.95 7.71 -14.33
N GLN A 247 14.82 7.05 -14.58
CA GLN A 247 13.67 7.02 -13.67
C GLN A 247 14.07 6.49 -12.28
N ARG A 248 14.84 5.40 -12.25
CA ARG A 248 15.34 4.83 -11.00
C ARG A 248 16.27 5.79 -10.26
N GLY A 249 17.16 6.48 -10.98
CA GLY A 249 18.06 7.47 -10.39
C GLY A 249 17.32 8.67 -9.79
N GLN A 250 16.27 9.14 -10.45
CA GLN A 250 15.41 10.21 -9.93
C GLN A 250 14.71 9.77 -8.63
N ILE A 251 14.13 8.57 -8.59
CA ILE A 251 13.48 8.03 -7.39
C ILE A 251 14.46 7.86 -6.23
N LEU A 252 15.65 7.31 -6.48
CA LEU A 252 16.68 7.17 -5.45
C LEU A 252 17.12 8.52 -4.88
N ARG A 253 17.17 9.56 -5.72
CA ARG A 253 17.53 10.90 -5.29
C ARG A 253 16.47 11.51 -4.36
N ILE A 254 15.18 11.34 -4.66
CA ILE A 254 14.12 11.91 -3.83
C ILE A 254 13.92 11.13 -2.51
N THR A 255 14.31 9.86 -2.45
CA THR A 255 14.16 8.99 -1.26
C THR A 255 15.39 8.92 -0.37
N GLN A 256 16.47 9.64 -0.69
CA GLN A 256 17.76 9.52 0.00
C GLN A 256 17.75 10.02 1.46
N HIS A 257 16.77 10.83 1.85
CA HIS A 257 16.67 11.47 3.17
C HIS A 257 15.55 10.85 4.00
N GLY A 258 15.70 9.57 4.36
CA GLY A 258 14.72 8.85 5.18
C GLY A 258 13.48 8.41 4.39
N GLY A 259 13.66 8.02 3.14
CA GLY A 259 12.57 7.55 2.28
C GLY A 259 11.82 8.69 1.60
N LEU A 260 10.82 8.31 0.81
CA LEU A 260 9.97 9.25 0.09
C LEU A 260 9.25 10.15 1.09
N ILE A 261 8.78 9.64 2.23
CA ILE A 261 8.09 10.43 3.26
C ILE A 261 8.85 11.69 3.70
N GLY A 262 10.18 11.66 3.68
CA GLY A 262 11.06 12.78 4.03
C GLY A 262 11.35 13.78 2.90
N TRP A 263 10.88 13.54 1.67
CA TRP A 263 11.18 14.38 0.51
C TRP A 263 10.58 15.78 0.60
N ASP A 264 9.32 15.89 0.98
CA ASP A 264 8.62 17.17 1.18
C ASP A 264 7.91 17.18 2.54
N LEU A 265 8.68 17.53 3.56
CA LEU A 265 8.19 17.66 4.94
C LEU A 265 7.02 18.64 5.05
N SER A 266 6.93 19.67 4.20
CA SER A 266 5.81 20.61 4.26
C SER A 266 4.45 19.96 3.96
N LYS A 267 4.47 18.77 3.33
CA LYS A 267 3.28 17.97 3.02
C LYS A 267 3.07 16.80 3.98
N THR A 268 4.13 16.24 4.56
CA THR A 268 4.07 15.00 5.35
C THR A 268 4.15 15.17 6.86
N VAL A 269 4.45 16.38 7.35
CA VAL A 269 4.45 16.74 8.77
C VAL A 269 3.66 18.02 9.04
N GLY A 270 3.21 18.20 10.29
CA GLY A 270 2.57 19.44 10.71
C GLY A 270 3.60 20.58 10.86
N ASP A 271 3.20 21.82 10.52
CA ASP A 271 3.90 23.02 10.99
C ASP A 271 3.94 23.02 12.54
N HIS A 272 4.84 23.76 13.19
CA HIS A 272 5.01 23.82 14.65
C HIS A 272 3.74 24.16 15.50
N GLU A 273 2.59 24.32 14.87
CA GLU A 273 1.26 24.36 15.48
C GLU A 273 0.67 22.94 15.53
N THR A 274 0.16 22.49 16.68
CA THR A 274 -0.46 21.16 16.87
C THR A 274 -1.72 20.98 16.01
N LYS A 275 -1.54 20.72 14.71
CA LYS A 275 -2.59 20.28 13.80
C LYS A 275 -2.85 18.79 14.07
N MET A 276 -4.12 18.40 14.09
CA MET A 276 -4.53 17.01 14.31
C MET A 276 -4.48 16.21 13.00
N SER A 277 -4.18 14.93 13.09
CA SER A 277 -4.29 13.95 11.99
C SER A 277 -5.72 13.91 11.46
N LYS A 278 -5.86 13.83 10.14
CA LYS A 278 -7.18 13.62 9.50
C LYS A 278 -7.53 12.14 9.37
N ASN A 279 -6.55 11.26 9.56
CA ASN A 279 -6.73 9.83 9.40
C ASN A 279 -7.85 9.26 10.31
N PRO A 280 -8.99 8.81 9.76
CA PRO A 280 -10.14 8.31 10.52
C PRO A 280 -9.87 6.96 11.20
N ASN A 281 -8.79 6.28 10.82
CA ASN A 281 -8.48 4.91 11.23
C ASN A 281 -7.76 4.84 12.58
N PHE A 282 -7.15 5.94 13.05
CA PHE A 282 -6.58 5.96 14.40
C PHE A 282 -7.66 5.75 15.46
N VAL A 283 -7.41 4.80 16.37
CA VAL A 283 -8.32 4.45 17.47
C VAL A 283 -8.52 5.63 18.42
N THR A 284 -7.47 6.39 18.67
CA THR A 284 -7.50 7.64 19.43
C THR A 284 -7.00 8.78 18.54
N PRO A 285 -7.56 10.00 18.66
CA PRO A 285 -7.08 11.15 17.90
C PRO A 285 -5.58 11.36 18.07
N GLN A 286 -4.88 11.54 16.95
CA GLN A 286 -3.44 11.79 16.92
C GLN A 286 -3.17 13.24 16.47
N SER A 287 -2.07 13.81 16.96
CA SER A 287 -1.47 14.97 16.28
C SER A 287 -0.90 14.53 14.94
N LEU A 288 -0.72 15.45 13.98
CA LEU A 288 0.04 15.15 12.77
C LEU A 288 1.46 14.70 13.10
N ARG A 289 2.05 13.91 12.19
CA ARG A 289 3.42 13.41 12.30
C ARG A 289 4.37 14.56 12.62
N GLN A 290 5.21 14.36 13.64
CA GLN A 290 6.26 15.31 14.00
C GLN A 290 7.56 14.95 13.29
N VAL A 291 8.39 15.95 12.99
CA VAL A 291 9.75 15.72 12.50
C VAL A 291 10.56 15.12 13.65
N ASP A 292 11.16 13.96 13.41
CA ASP A 292 12.06 13.34 14.37
C ASP A 292 13.38 14.13 14.37
N THR A 293 13.52 15.10 15.28
CA THR A 293 14.70 16.00 15.34
C THR A 293 15.97 15.30 15.85
N ASP A 294 15.89 14.03 16.25
CA ASP A 294 16.97 13.31 16.92
C ASP A 294 17.87 12.50 15.97
N HIS A 295 17.53 12.41 14.67
CA HIS A 295 18.46 11.90 13.65
C HIS A 295 19.35 13.04 13.13
N GLY A 296 20.39 13.33 13.91
CA GLY A 296 21.38 14.38 13.64
C GLY A 296 22.04 14.30 12.25
N ASP A 297 22.33 15.51 11.76
CA ASP A 297 23.38 15.86 10.79
C ASP A 297 23.17 15.49 9.30
N HIS A 298 22.53 16.40 8.57
CA HIS A 298 23.22 17.38 7.69
C HIS A 298 22.22 17.98 6.68
N VAL A 299 21.39 18.92 7.13
CA VAL A 299 20.78 19.88 6.19
C VAL A 299 21.87 20.84 5.74
N HIS A 300 22.66 20.40 4.75
CA HIS A 300 23.37 21.36 3.91
C HIS A 300 22.31 22.15 3.15
N THR A 301 22.00 23.32 3.70
CA THR A 301 21.36 24.42 2.99
C THR A 301 22.20 24.71 1.74
N VAL A 302 21.76 24.19 0.60
CA VAL A 302 22.19 24.71 -0.70
C VAL A 302 21.50 26.06 -0.84
N ARG A 303 22.18 27.11 -0.41
CA ARG A 303 21.93 28.45 -0.94
C ARG A 303 22.41 28.45 -2.40
N VAL A 304 21.58 29.07 -3.23
CA VAL A 304 21.75 29.42 -4.66
C VAL A 304 23.20 29.62 -5.07
#